data_AF-F7NMI0-F1
#
_entry.id   AF-F7NMI0-F1
#
_cell.length_a   1.000
_cell.length_b   1.000
_cell.length_c   1.000
_cell.angle_alpha   90.00
_cell.angle_beta   90.00
_cell.angle_gamma   90.00
#
_symmetry.space_group_name_H-M   'P 1'
#
loop_
_entity.id
_entity.type
_entity.pdbx_description
1 polymer ?
#
loop_
_entity_poly.entity_id
_entity_poly.type
_entity_poly.pdbx_seq_one_letter_code
_entity_poly.pdbx_strand_id
1 'polypeptide(L)'
;MDIVSIKTIMAEINSFIQQQMWLDFEVIQYIRNKLTVIGSIDISNPHDLEIHFEDISFVSLPIEWKTDTSKTALLLLEGEAAILLNKRFHVQQGYHIFKFTPEDYPEDFGCYVGARAISYQIIKH
;
A
#
# COMPACT_ATOMS: atom_id res chain seq x y z
N MET A 1 -13.45 -7.28 1.41
CA MET A 1 -12.81 -8.44 0.76
C MET A 1 -12.38 -9.44 1.82
N ASP A 2 -12.36 -10.75 1.53
CA ASP A 2 -11.88 -11.75 2.48
C ASP A 2 -10.34 -11.73 2.58
N ILE A 3 -9.81 -12.22 3.70
CA ILE A 3 -8.38 -12.12 4.00
C ILE A 3 -7.50 -12.97 3.07
N VAL A 4 -8.03 -14.09 2.53
CA VAL A 4 -7.27 -14.97 1.64
C VAL A 4 -7.03 -14.24 0.31
N SER A 5 -8.09 -13.68 -0.26
CA SER A 5 -7.98 -12.90 -1.50
C SER A 5 -7.06 -11.69 -1.36
N ILE A 6 -7.12 -10.99 -0.20
CA ILE A 6 -6.21 -9.87 0.10
C ILE A 6 -4.75 -10.33 0.11
N LYS A 7 -4.45 -11.42 0.82
CA LYS A 7 -3.08 -11.95 0.92
C LYS A 7 -2.55 -12.41 -0.44
N THR A 8 -3.40 -12.97 -1.31
CA THR A 8 -3.04 -13.31 -2.69
C THR A 8 -2.65 -12.07 -3.49
N ILE A 9 -3.51 -11.05 -3.53
CA ILE A 9 -3.21 -9.79 -4.25
C ILE A 9 -1.93 -9.15 -3.73
N MET A 10 -1.74 -9.10 -2.41
CA MET A 10 -0.54 -8.54 -1.82
C MET A 10 0.72 -9.34 -2.16
N ALA A 11 0.63 -10.66 -2.27
CA ALA A 11 1.74 -11.49 -2.70
C ALA A 11 2.13 -11.21 -4.16
N GLU A 12 1.14 -11.02 -5.04
CA GLU A 12 1.37 -10.67 -6.44
C GLU A 12 2.02 -9.28 -6.59
N ILE A 13 1.51 -8.28 -5.86
CA ILE A 13 2.09 -6.93 -5.80
C ILE A 13 3.55 -7.00 -5.31
N ASN A 14 3.81 -7.66 -4.18
CA ASN A 14 5.17 -7.78 -3.66
C ASN A 14 6.10 -8.55 -4.61
N SER A 15 5.60 -9.60 -5.27
CA SER A 15 6.39 -10.35 -6.25
C SER A 15 6.81 -9.48 -7.43
N PHE A 16 5.93 -8.58 -7.89
CA PHE A 16 6.27 -7.61 -8.92
C PHE A 16 7.32 -6.60 -8.43
N ILE A 17 7.15 -6.03 -7.23
CA ILE A 17 8.07 -5.05 -6.63
C ILE A 17 9.47 -5.65 -6.48
N GLN A 18 9.56 -6.90 -6.02
CA GLN A 18 10.84 -7.61 -5.78
C GLN A 18 11.61 -7.96 -7.06
N GLN A 19 10.97 -7.87 -8.23
CA GLN A 19 11.65 -8.04 -9.51
C GLN A 19 12.34 -6.74 -9.98
N GLN A 20 12.06 -5.62 -9.34
CA GLN A 20 12.61 -4.32 -9.70
C GLN A 20 13.88 -4.01 -8.90
N MET A 21 14.85 -3.33 -9.54
CA MET A 21 16.05 -2.85 -8.84
C MET A 21 15.73 -1.71 -7.86
N TRP A 22 14.68 -0.93 -8.16
CA TRP A 22 14.17 0.18 -7.36
C TRP A 22 12.73 0.46 -7.79
N LEU A 23 11.93 1.05 -6.90
CA LEU A 23 10.56 1.46 -7.19
C LEU A 23 10.16 2.58 -6.24
N ASP A 24 9.74 3.71 -6.82
CA ASP A 24 9.22 4.85 -6.07
C ASP A 24 7.69 4.84 -6.13
N PHE A 25 7.03 5.20 -5.03
CA PHE A 25 5.59 5.25 -4.90
C PHE A 25 5.08 6.69 -4.79
N GLU A 26 3.92 6.96 -5.39
CA GLU A 26 3.24 8.25 -5.34
C GLU A 26 1.72 8.09 -5.18
N VAL A 27 1.11 8.92 -4.34
CA VAL A 27 -0.34 9.09 -4.28
C VAL A 27 -0.78 10.06 -5.37
N ILE A 28 -1.40 9.53 -6.43
CA ILE A 28 -1.84 10.37 -7.57
C ILE A 28 -3.31 10.80 -7.49
N GLN A 29 -4.14 10.11 -6.69
CA GLN A 29 -5.56 10.41 -6.64
C GLN A 29 -6.25 9.91 -5.36
N TYR A 30 -7.15 10.74 -4.84
CA TYR A 30 -8.17 10.35 -3.86
C TYR A 30 -9.54 10.89 -4.27
N ILE A 31 -10.47 10.03 -4.69
CA ILE A 31 -11.80 10.41 -5.15
C ILE A 31 -12.84 9.42 -4.62
N ARG A 32 -13.93 9.92 -4.02
CA ARG A 32 -15.10 9.13 -3.60
C ARG A 32 -14.73 7.85 -2.83
N ASN A 33 -13.87 7.98 -1.82
CA ASN A 33 -13.37 6.88 -0.98
C ASN A 33 -12.52 5.83 -1.72
N LYS A 34 -11.95 6.17 -2.88
CA LYS A 34 -10.94 5.38 -3.57
C LYS A 34 -9.61 6.14 -3.55
N LEU A 35 -8.55 5.47 -3.09
CA LEU A 35 -7.17 5.95 -3.15
C LEU A 35 -6.44 5.20 -4.25
N THR A 36 -5.71 5.92 -5.09
CA THR A 36 -4.80 5.33 -6.08
C THR A 36 -3.37 5.72 -5.75
N VAL A 37 -2.53 4.70 -5.63
CA VAL A 37 -1.08 4.80 -5.45
C VAL A 37 -0.42 4.16 -6.66
N ILE A 38 0.52 4.85 -7.29
CA ILE A 38 1.33 4.28 -8.37
C ILE A 38 2.71 3.91 -7.87
N GLY A 39 3.33 2.91 -8.51
CA GLY A 39 4.75 2.60 -8.41
C GLY A 39 5.40 2.79 -9.78
N SER A 40 6.52 3.52 -9.83
CA SER A 40 7.25 3.76 -11.07
C SER A 40 8.75 3.54 -10.91
N ILE A 41 9.37 2.95 -11.94
CA ILE A 41 10.83 2.85 -12.09
C ILE A 41 11.38 4.12 -12.76
N ASP A 42 10.56 4.90 -13.47
CA ASP A 42 11.00 6.14 -14.10
C ASP A 42 9.88 7.18 -14.05
N ILE A 43 10.18 8.33 -13.46
CA ILE A 43 9.27 9.49 -13.35
C ILE A 43 8.83 9.99 -14.75
N SER A 44 9.59 9.64 -15.79
CA SER A 44 9.34 9.99 -17.19
C SER A 44 8.32 9.09 -17.89
N ASN A 45 8.06 7.89 -17.35
CA ASN A 45 7.01 6.98 -17.80
C ASN A 45 5.80 7.09 -16.86
N PRO A 46 4.57 6.83 -17.35
CA PRO A 46 3.38 7.13 -16.58
C PRO A 46 3.35 6.39 -15.24
N HIS A 47 3.61 5.07 -15.22
CA HIS A 47 3.71 4.20 -14.03
C HIS A 47 3.76 2.72 -14.46
N ASP A 48 4.48 1.87 -13.72
CA ASP A 48 4.58 0.42 -13.99
C ASP A 48 3.55 -0.39 -13.18
N LEU A 49 3.11 0.15 -12.04
CA LEU A 49 2.18 -0.46 -11.10
C LEU A 49 1.15 0.57 -10.63
N GLU A 50 -0.12 0.20 -10.63
CA GLU A 50 -1.20 0.98 -10.02
C GLU A 50 -1.87 0.14 -8.94
N ILE A 51 -1.96 0.65 -7.72
CA ILE A 51 -2.60 0.03 -6.58
C ILE A 51 -3.81 0.87 -6.19
N HIS A 52 -4.96 0.21 -6.08
CA HIS A 52 -6.20 0.84 -5.70
C HIS A 52 -6.68 0.33 -4.35
N PHE A 53 -7.03 1.25 -3.47
CA PHE A 53 -7.70 0.95 -2.22
C PHE A 53 -9.12 1.49 -2.25
N GLU A 54 -10.09 0.67 -1.89
CA GLU A 54 -11.51 1.00 -1.95
C GLU A 54 -12.18 0.97 -0.58
N ASP A 55 -13.15 1.86 -0.41
CA ASP A 55 -13.82 2.14 0.86
C ASP A 55 -12.78 2.47 1.94
N ILE A 56 -12.11 3.62 1.77
CA ILE A 56 -11.06 4.11 2.66
C ILE A 56 -11.65 4.56 4.00
N SER A 57 -11.08 4.07 5.11
CA SER A 57 -11.34 4.58 6.46
C SER A 57 -10.32 5.62 6.91
N PHE A 58 -9.04 5.43 6.59
CA PHE A 58 -7.98 6.40 6.88
C PHE A 58 -6.77 6.23 5.96
N VAL A 59 -5.96 7.29 5.84
CA VAL A 59 -4.68 7.31 5.14
C VAL A 59 -3.67 8.07 6.00
N SER A 60 -2.50 7.50 6.21
CA SER A 60 -1.40 8.08 7.00
C SER A 60 -0.07 7.70 6.37
N LEU A 61 0.35 8.47 5.36
CA LEU A 61 1.56 8.26 4.56
C LEU A 61 2.00 9.59 3.92
N PRO A 62 3.28 9.74 3.54
CA PRO A 62 3.72 10.84 2.68
C PRO A 62 3.12 10.69 1.27
N ILE A 63 3.06 11.78 0.51
CA ILE A 63 2.55 11.73 -0.88
C ILE A 63 3.46 10.87 -1.76
N GLU A 64 4.77 10.93 -1.52
CA GLU A 64 5.79 10.16 -2.24
C GLU A 64 6.70 9.43 -1.25
N TRP A 65 7.12 8.22 -1.57
CA TRP A 65 8.14 7.49 -0.82
C TRP A 65 8.85 6.43 -1.68
N LYS A 66 10.02 6.01 -1.22
CA LYS A 66 10.78 4.91 -1.81
C LYS A 66 10.61 3.63 -1.00
N THR A 67 10.83 2.47 -1.61
CA THR A 67 10.89 1.20 -0.87
C THR A 67 12.17 0.44 -1.19
N ASP A 68 12.65 -0.30 -0.20
CA ASP A 68 13.66 -1.34 -0.41
C ASP A 68 12.99 -2.55 -1.10
N THR A 69 13.28 -2.76 -2.38
CA THR A 69 12.69 -3.84 -3.19
C THR A 69 13.23 -5.22 -2.81
N SER A 70 14.28 -5.32 -1.99
CA SER A 70 14.78 -6.61 -1.48
C SER A 70 13.92 -7.17 -0.34
N LYS A 71 13.02 -6.36 0.23
CA LYS A 71 12.13 -6.72 1.35
C LYS A 71 10.67 -6.79 0.90
N THR A 72 9.81 -7.25 1.79
CA THR A 72 8.35 -7.16 1.58
C THR A 72 7.92 -5.70 1.76
N ALA A 73 7.56 -5.05 0.66
CA ALA A 73 7.21 -3.64 0.63
C ALA A 73 5.80 -3.38 1.18
N LEU A 74 4.84 -4.28 0.93
CA LEU A 74 3.43 -4.14 1.34
C LEU A 74 3.00 -5.26 2.28
N LEU A 75 2.54 -4.91 3.47
CA LEU A 75 2.19 -5.83 4.56
C LEU A 75 0.75 -5.61 5.03
N LEU A 76 0.09 -6.67 5.46
CA LEU A 76 -1.18 -6.59 6.17
C LEU A 76 -0.87 -6.49 7.65
N LEU A 77 -1.25 -5.40 8.29
CA LEU A 77 -0.98 -5.21 9.70
C LEU A 77 -1.97 -6.03 10.53
N GLU A 78 -1.45 -6.89 11.40
CA GLU A 78 -2.22 -7.77 12.28
C GLU A 78 -1.74 -7.62 13.74
N GLY A 79 -2.48 -8.18 14.69
CA GLY A 79 -2.09 -8.20 16.11
C GLY A 79 -2.18 -6.83 16.81
N GLU A 80 -1.30 -6.60 17.77
CA GLU A 80 -1.35 -5.44 18.68
C GLU A 80 -1.22 -4.10 17.95
N ALA A 81 -0.31 -4.01 16.97
CA ALA A 81 -0.12 -2.79 16.18
C ALA A 81 -1.40 -2.41 15.40
N ALA A 82 -2.11 -3.39 14.85
CA ALA A 82 -3.38 -3.17 14.18
C ALA A 82 -4.47 -2.70 15.17
N ILE A 83 -4.53 -3.27 16.38
CA ILE A 83 -5.47 -2.86 17.43
C ILE A 83 -5.25 -1.39 17.82
N LEU A 84 -3.99 -0.97 17.98
CA LEU A 84 -3.64 0.41 18.33
C LEU A 84 -4.08 1.40 17.25
N LEU A 85 -3.81 1.11 15.98
CA LEU A 85 -4.23 1.97 14.87
C LEU A 85 -5.76 1.97 14.69
N ASN A 86 -6.41 0.82 14.84
CA ASN A 86 -7.87 0.74 14.79
C ASN A 86 -8.52 1.64 15.84
N LYS A 87 -8.00 1.66 17.07
CA LYS A 87 -8.47 2.55 18.14
C LYS A 87 -8.18 4.02 17.82
N ARG A 88 -6.96 4.33 17.35
CA ARG A 88 -6.52 5.70 17.04
C ARG A 88 -7.37 6.35 15.95
N PHE A 89 -7.73 5.60 14.91
CA PHE A 89 -8.46 6.10 13.75
C PHE A 89 -9.95 5.71 13.74
N HIS A 90 -10.46 5.11 14.83
CA HIS A 90 -11.85 4.63 14.94
C HIS A 90 -12.28 3.71 13.78
N VAL A 91 -11.39 2.82 13.36
CA VAL A 91 -11.60 1.91 12.23
C VAL A 91 -12.70 0.90 12.57
N GLN A 92 -13.70 0.80 11.70
CA GLN A 92 -14.83 -0.10 11.87
C GLN A 92 -14.45 -1.55 11.52
N GLN A 93 -15.23 -2.50 12.05
CA GLN A 93 -15.07 -3.92 11.69
C GLN A 93 -15.30 -4.14 10.19
N GLY A 94 -14.47 -4.97 9.56
CA GLY A 94 -14.53 -5.26 8.12
C GLY A 94 -13.58 -4.44 7.26
N TYR A 95 -12.76 -3.58 7.87
CA TYR A 95 -11.62 -2.90 7.25
C TYR A 95 -10.30 -3.59 7.58
N HIS A 96 -9.33 -3.38 6.73
CA HIS A 96 -7.98 -3.93 6.79
C HIS A 96 -6.96 -2.79 6.78
N ILE A 97 -5.85 -2.96 7.51
CA ILE A 97 -4.77 -1.97 7.54
C ILE A 97 -3.62 -2.49 6.68
N PHE A 98 -3.41 -1.82 5.55
CA PHE A 98 -2.27 -2.03 4.67
C PHE A 98 -1.12 -1.14 5.12
N LYS A 99 0.09 -1.69 5.20
CA LYS A 99 1.31 -0.99 5.59
C LYS A 99 2.34 -1.09 4.47
N PHE A 100 2.78 0.04 3.92
CA PHE A 100 4.03 0.09 3.16
C PHE A 100 5.22 0.30 4.10
N THR A 101 6.37 -0.27 3.73
CA THR A 101 7.65 -0.12 4.43
C THR A 101 8.53 0.85 3.63
N PRO A 102 8.54 2.15 3.96
CA PRO A 102 9.34 3.10 3.21
C PRO A 102 10.83 2.97 3.55
N GLU A 103 11.70 3.23 2.57
CA GLU A 103 13.14 3.40 2.76
C GLU A 103 13.45 4.81 3.31
N ASP A 104 14.56 4.96 4.03
CA ASP A 104 15.04 6.23 4.60
C ASP A 104 14.16 6.85 5.72
N TYR A 105 13.21 6.09 6.27
CA TYR A 105 12.44 6.49 7.46
C TYR A 105 12.86 5.69 8.70
N PRO A 106 12.63 6.23 9.91
CA PRO A 106 12.79 5.49 11.17
C PRO A 106 11.99 4.18 11.17
N GLU A 107 12.46 3.14 11.87
CA GLU A 107 11.82 1.81 11.91
C GLU A 107 10.38 1.82 12.43
N ASP A 108 10.04 2.78 13.29
CA ASP A 108 8.71 2.97 13.85
C ASP A 108 7.77 3.77 12.93
N PHE A 109 8.29 4.33 11.83
CA PHE A 109 7.49 4.97 10.80
C PHE A 109 6.85 3.92 9.88
N GLY A 110 5.61 4.15 9.49
CA GLY A 110 4.90 3.31 8.55
C GLY A 110 3.93 4.10 7.71
N CYS A 111 3.80 3.71 6.45
CA CYS A 111 2.83 4.26 5.53
C CYS A 111 1.55 3.41 5.61
N TYR A 112 0.48 3.92 6.21
CA TYR A 112 -0.72 3.15 6.50
C TYR A 112 -1.91 3.56 5.65
N VAL A 113 -2.65 2.58 5.15
CA VAL A 113 -3.95 2.76 4.51
C VAL A 113 -4.95 1.82 5.15
N GLY A 114 -6.03 2.37 5.71
CA GLY A 114 -7.19 1.60 6.16
C GLY A 114 -8.22 1.53 5.05
N ALA A 115 -8.54 0.33 4.56
CA ALA A 115 -9.50 0.13 3.47
C ALA A 115 -10.19 -1.24 3.53
N ARG A 116 -11.31 -1.43 2.82
CA ARG A 116 -12.01 -2.73 2.80
C ARG A 116 -11.53 -3.67 1.70
N ALA A 117 -10.96 -3.12 0.64
CA ALA A 117 -10.47 -3.87 -0.51
C ALA A 117 -9.23 -3.21 -1.11
N ILE A 118 -8.43 -4.05 -1.75
CA ILE A 118 -7.26 -3.68 -2.53
C ILE A 118 -7.37 -4.36 -3.89
N SER A 119 -6.97 -3.67 -4.95
CA SER A 119 -6.75 -4.24 -6.27
C SER A 119 -5.54 -3.58 -6.91
N TYR A 120 -5.04 -4.14 -8.00
CA TYR A 120 -3.87 -3.60 -8.69
C TYR A 120 -3.92 -3.86 -10.19
N GLN A 121 -3.11 -3.11 -10.93
CA GLN A 121 -2.83 -3.31 -12.33
C GLN A 121 -1.33 -3.13 -12.58
N ILE A 122 -0.72 -4.09 -13.28
CA ILE A 122 0.64 -3.94 -13.82
C ILE A 122 0.50 -3.43 -15.25
N ILE A 123 1.19 -2.34 -15.56
CA ILE A 123 1.19 -1.75 -16.89
C ILE A 123 2.39 -2.30 -17.67
N LYS A 124 2.12 -2.84 -18.85
CA LYS A 124 3.17 -3.31 -19.77
C LYS A 124 3.40 -2.24 -20.82
N HIS A 125 4.66 -1.84 -20.96
CA HIS A 125 5.15 -0.96 -22.01
C HIS A 125 5.68 -1.75 -23.20
#